data_AF-A0A4Q3AEA8-F1
#
_entry.id   AF-A0A4Q3AEA8-F1
#
_cell.length_a   1.000
_cell.length_b   1.000
_cell.length_c   1.000
_cell.angle_alpha   90.00
_cell.angle_beta   90.00
_cell.angle_gamma   90.00
#
_symmetry.space_group_name_H-M   'P 1'
#
loop_
_entity.id
_entity.type
_entity.pdbx_description
1 polymer ?
#
loop_
_entity_poly.entity_id
_entity_poly.type
_entity_poly.pdbx_seq_one_letter_code
_entity_poly.pdbx_strand_id
1 'polypeptide(L)' 'LLRQAYDGILERQTIVTDEVSVMEAAGIPTKLVVSKFPNLKITVQADIALAAALMTQRVEVDDLK' A
#
# COMPACT_ATOMS: atom_id res chain seq x y z
N LEU A 1 0.10 15.21 -13.02
CA LEU A 1 0.80 15.19 -11.73
C LEU A 1 1.63 13.92 -11.55
N LEU A 2 1.04 12.74 -11.30
CA LEU A 2 1.82 11.51 -11.06
C LEU A 2 2.80 11.18 -12.20
N ARG A 3 2.36 11.24 -13.47
CA ARG A 3 3.24 11.02 -14.63
C ARG A 3 4.44 11.97 -14.65
N GLN A 4 4.23 13.26 -14.36
CA GLN A 4 5.28 14.28 -14.32
C GLN A 4 6.25 14.04 -13.16
N ALA A 5 5.75 13.57 -12.01
CA ALA A 5 6.60 13.20 -10.89
C ALA A 5 7.50 12.00 -11.25
N TYR A 6 6.95 10.98 -11.94
CA TYR A 6 7.73 9.86 -12.45
C TYR A 6 8.77 10.27 -13.50
N ASP A 7 8.47 11.22 -14.39
CA ASP A 7 9.44 11.74 -15.35
C ASP A 7 10.70 12.25 -14.60
N GLY A 8 10.53 12.98 -13.49
CA GLY A 8 11.63 13.43 -12.63
C GLY A 8 12.36 12.31 -11.88
N ILE A 9 11.67 11.24 -11.49
CA ILE A 9 12.29 10.05 -10.87
C ILE A 9 13.20 9.32 -11.89
N LEU A 10 12.72 9.18 -13.13
CA LEU A 10 13.47 8.55 -14.21
C LEU A 10 14.72 9.35 -14.57
N GLU A 11 14.60 10.67 -14.73
CA GLU A 11 15.73 11.56 -15.01
C GLU A 11 16.82 11.48 -13.92
N ARG A 12 16.41 11.32 -12.67
CA ARG A 12 17.31 11.23 -11.50
C ARG A 12 17.74 9.80 -11.18
N GLN A 13 17.26 8.80 -11.92
CA GLN A 13 17.47 7.37 -11.67
C GLN A 13 17.22 6.97 -10.20
N THR A 14 16.22 7.59 -9.59
CA THR A 14 15.90 7.35 -8.18
C THR A 14 15.09 6.07 -8.05
N ILE A 15 15.48 5.20 -7.12
CA ILE A 15 14.73 3.98 -6.83
C ILE A 15 13.60 4.32 -5.87
N VAL A 16 12.38 3.95 -6.25
CA VAL A 16 11.15 4.15 -5.48
C VAL A 16 10.41 2.82 -5.35
N THR A 17 9.64 2.66 -4.28
CA THR A 17 8.93 1.40 -3.97
C THR A 17 7.41 1.50 -4.13
N ASP A 18 6.87 2.71 -4.18
CA ASP A 18 5.46 3.02 -4.30
C ASP A 18 5.25 4.41 -4.91
N GLU A 19 4.00 4.77 -5.16
CA GLU A 19 3.63 6.06 -5.73
C GLU A 19 3.74 7.20 -4.69
N VAL A 20 3.65 6.89 -3.39
CA VAL A 20 3.73 7.88 -2.32
C VAL A 20 5.14 8.50 -2.30
N SER A 21 6.17 7.67 -2.33
CA SER A 21 7.57 8.11 -2.40
C SER A 21 7.88 8.93 -3.66
N VAL A 22 7.23 8.63 -4.79
CA VAL A 22 7.34 9.44 -6.02
C VAL A 22 6.76 10.83 -5.83
N MET A 23 5.59 10.93 -5.19
CA MET A 23 4.90 12.19 -4.96
C MET A 23 5.65 13.06 -3.94
N GLU A 24 6.16 12.45 -2.88
CA GLU A 24 6.97 13.14 -1.86
C GLU A 24 8.30 13.64 -2.43
N ALA A 25 8.97 12.84 -3.26
CA ALA A 25 10.19 13.27 -3.97
C ALA A 25 9.95 14.45 -4.92
N ALA A 26 8.72 14.58 -5.45
CA ALA A 26 8.29 15.73 -6.25
C ALA A 26 7.84 16.95 -5.38
N GLY A 27 7.98 16.87 -4.06
CA GLY A 27 7.58 17.94 -3.12
C GLY A 27 6.07 18.04 -2.90
N ILE A 28 5.30 17.01 -3.28
CA ILE A 28 3.84 17.02 -3.16
C ILE A 28 3.46 16.36 -1.83
N PRO A 29 2.66 17.03 -0.97
CA PRO A 29 2.27 16.47 0.31
C PRO A 29 1.31 15.28 0.14
N THR A 30 1.54 14.23 0.92
CA THR A 30 0.72 13.03 1.00
C THR A 30 -0.01 12.97 2.35
N LYS A 31 -0.95 12.03 2.51
CA LYS A 31 -1.68 11.83 3.76
C LYS A 31 -1.71 10.36 4.12
N LEU A 32 -1.46 10.06 5.38
CA LEU A 32 -1.68 8.72 5.94
C LEU A 32 -3.13 8.60 6.40
N VAL A 33 -3.84 7.60 5.89
CA VAL A 33 -5.20 7.25 6.29
C VAL A 33 -5.15 5.89 6.96
N VAL A 34 -5.68 5.80 8.19
CA VAL A 34 -5.67 4.56 8.97
C VAL A 34 -6.59 3.53 8.30
N SER A 35 -6.07 2.33 8.06
CA SER A 35 -6.86 1.21 7.56
C SER A 35 -7.76 0.64 8.66
N LYS A 36 -9.04 0.42 8.36
CA LYS A 36 -10.02 -0.17 9.29
C LYS A 36 -9.69 -1.62 9.66
N PHE A 37 -8.99 -2.32 8.78
CA PHE A 37 -8.64 -3.72 8.91
C PHE A 37 -7.21 -3.96 8.39
N PRO A 38 -6.56 -5.07 8.76
CA PRO A 38 -5.29 -5.47 8.15
C PRO A 38 -5.42 -5.57 6.62
N ASN A 39 -4.45 -5.01 5.89
CA ASN A 39 -4.35 -5.05 4.43
C ASN A 39 -3.00 -5.68 4.04
N LEU A 40 -2.93 -7.01 4.17
CA LEU A 40 -1.70 -7.77 3.98
C LEU A 40 -1.34 -7.88 2.49
N LYS A 41 -0.07 -7.71 2.16
CA LYS A 41 0.50 -8.08 0.85
C LYS A 41 1.02 -9.52 0.92
N ILE A 42 0.44 -10.42 0.12
CA ILE A 42 0.97 -11.78 -0.05
C ILE A 42 2.21 -11.70 -0.93
N THR A 43 3.38 -12.02 -0.37
CA THR A 43 4.68 -11.93 -1.04
C THR A 43 5.38 -13.28 -1.09
N VAL A 44 5.18 -14.12 -0.08
CA VAL A 44 5.70 -15.50 0.00
C VAL A 44 4.59 -16.50 0.24
N GLN A 45 4.87 -17.78 -0.01
CA GLN A 45 3.87 -18.86 0.12
C GLN A 45 3.21 -18.93 1.50
N ALA A 46 3.98 -18.67 2.57
CA ALA A 46 3.48 -18.69 3.94
C ALA A 46 2.41 -17.61 4.22
N ASP A 47 2.41 -16.50 3.47
CA ASP A 47 1.45 -15.41 3.67
C ASP A 47 0.02 -15.82 3.31
N ILE A 48 -0.16 -16.86 2.50
CA ILE A 48 -1.49 -17.35 2.09
C ILE A 48 -2.27 -17.86 3.31
N ALA A 49 -1.63 -18.64 4.19
CA ALA A 49 -2.28 -19.14 5.40
C ALA A 49 -2.68 -18.00 6.35
N LEU A 50 -1.82 -16.97 6.46
CA LEU A 50 -2.10 -15.78 7.25
C LEU A 50 -3.25 -14.95 6.66
N ALA A 51 -3.25 -14.73 5.34
CA ALA A 51 -4.32 -14.00 4.66
C ALA A 51 -5.68 -14.70 4.87
N ALA A 52 -5.73 -16.03 4.74
CA ALA A 52 -6.95 -16.80 4.99
C ALA A 52 -7.47 -16.62 6.43
N ALA A 53 -6.59 -16.71 7.44
CA ALA A 53 -6.97 -16.50 8.83
C ALA A 53 -7.51 -15.08 9.09
N LEU A 54 -6.87 -14.05 8.51
CA LEU A 54 -7.32 -12.66 8.62
C LEU A 54 -8.68 -12.41 7.94
N MET A 55 -9.00 -13.15 6.86
CA MET A 55 -10.29 -13.04 6.18
C MET A 55 -11.43 -13.65 7.01
N THR A 56 -11.22 -14.79 7.66
CA THR A 56 -12.25 -15.40 8.52
C THR A 56 -12.62 -14.50 9.70
N GLN A 57 -11.63 -13.87 10.35
CA GLN A 57 -11.87 -12.92 11.43
C GLN A 57 -12.66 -11.68 10.97
N ARG A 58 -12.52 -11.26 9.70
CA ARG A 58 -13.33 -10.15 9.16
C ARG A 58 -14.81 -10.51 9.03
N VAL A 59 -15.11 -11.71 8.54
CA VAL A 59 -16.50 -12.16 8.35
C VAL A 59 -17.23 -12.17 9.70
N GLU A 60 -16.62 -12.71 10.75
CA GLU A 60 -17.20 -12.71 12.11
C GLU A 60 -17.46 -11.29 12.65
N VAL A 61 -16.60 -10.31 12.35
CA VAL A 61 -16.75 -8.92 12.82
C VAL A 61 -17.80 -8.13 12.03
N ASP A 62 -18.07 -8.50 10.78
CA ASP A 62 -19.11 -7.87 9.97
C ASP A 62 -20.49 -8.51 10.17
N ASP A 63 -20.56 -9.80 10.55
CA ASP A 63 -21.81 -10.50 10.92
C ASP A 63 -22.35 -10.11 12.32
N LEU A 64 -21.54 -9.44 13.14
CA LEU A 64 -21.91 -8.91 14.46
C LEU A 64 -22.41 -7.45 14.42
N LYS A 65 -22.57 -6.85 13.23
CA LYS A 65 -23.13 -5.49 13.03
C LYS A 65 -24.52 -5.56 12.43
#